data_AF-A0A8H5HQZ3-F1
#
_entry.id   AF-A0A8H5HQZ3-F1
#
_cell.length_a   1.000
_cell.length_b   1.000
_cell.length_c   1.000
_cell.angle_alpha   90.00
_cell.angle_beta   90.00
_cell.angle_gamma   90.00
#
_symmetry.space_group_name_H-M   'P 1'
#
loop_
_entity.id
_entity.type
_entity.pdbx_description
1 polymer ?
#
loop_
_entity_poly.entity_id
_entity_poly.type
_entity_poly.pdbx_seq_one_letter_code
_entity_poly.pdbx_strand_id
1 'polypeptide(L)'
;MLTLSLPNYHLPRDLIPPRTFSNFTRYDMSLLSHFGAWALDPDTHVPSSFLPNVLPPSAPRTLHRDWPLFLTWFHALPLLLLLLARSDPLLLTSRPQRQSLAENVIHTLFRLQSPSPNTVPPSSPSLASDASLVPCSPSLQPSVIFAVTLGGRTLTATLANFRSSASILRGEAYGIAAALVLSMADIQCPQTLYSDHLTSVNLINSSTHPPVCSPAQSIYRRIRDLLSRRPPTAALSLQHVRAHTSSTSPAALLNRVADHAASSSQRLLQPPPPAPIPTFFMDDYMPFSSADGWVEANLTDYVQSKVFSLRSRRLPSTSLFSLVPYDYRPPPDYPYLQAPSFFSAVVQLYLRANQLDTAARLSSRLHVGEQPYCRFGCLTYEDARHIFVHCPRFDALRREMDETTAQATVTFLDVFRVPPHFQGHIIQHAQHLSHDSASWPFGHTMYFYGVFLPLDDITRSLTNTSFPNRQLNTLRLRISATWHTACIRLAGRIWGIAKCSHRESTLPAVPTTHRSVATLPSHLSSSIVLSKQNKLSLRFT
;
A
#
# COMPACT_ATOMS: atom_id res chain seq x y z
N MET A 1 6.56 25.36 2.99
CA MET A 1 6.68 25.96 1.64
C MET A 1 7.35 27.31 1.80
N LEU A 2 8.67 27.38 1.59
CA LEU A 2 9.37 28.65 1.39
C LEU A 2 9.67 28.73 -0.10
N THR A 3 8.92 29.55 -0.82
CA THR A 3 9.26 29.97 -2.17
C THR A 3 10.45 30.91 -2.06
N LEU A 4 11.65 30.34 -2.04
CA LEU A 4 12.87 31.11 -2.32
C LEU A 4 12.75 31.58 -3.77
N SER A 5 12.37 32.85 -3.95
CA SER A 5 12.55 33.54 -5.23
C SER A 5 14.03 33.48 -5.56
N LEU A 6 14.36 32.76 -6.63
CA LEU A 6 15.71 32.72 -7.18
C LEU A 6 16.19 34.16 -7.39
N PRO A 7 17.37 34.57 -6.88
CA PRO A 7 18.08 35.64 -7.54
C PRO A 7 18.26 35.22 -9.00
N ASN A 8 18.07 36.12 -9.96
CA ASN A 8 18.24 35.90 -11.39
C ASN A 8 19.67 35.42 -11.70
N TYR A 9 19.99 34.17 -11.42
CA TYR A 9 21.21 33.51 -11.83
C TYR A 9 20.98 32.94 -13.22
N HIS A 10 21.20 33.78 -14.22
CA HIS A 10 21.38 33.33 -15.58
C HIS A 10 22.72 32.58 -15.64
N LEU A 11 22.71 31.25 -15.57
CA LEU A 11 23.84 30.45 -16.01
C LEU A 11 23.95 30.59 -17.53
N PRO A 12 25.03 31.15 -18.10
CA PRO A 12 25.30 31.07 -19.53
C PRO A 12 25.16 29.64 -20.03
N ARG A 13 24.55 29.45 -21.20
CA ARG A 13 24.31 28.12 -21.80
C ARG A 13 25.59 27.30 -22.01
N ASP A 14 26.77 27.93 -22.01
CA ASP A 14 28.07 27.31 -22.31
C ASP A 14 29.12 27.54 -21.21
N LEU A 15 28.81 27.27 -19.93
CA LEU A 15 29.67 27.64 -18.79
C LEU A 15 31.07 26.98 -18.81
N ILE A 16 31.19 25.76 -19.34
CA ILE A 16 32.44 25.00 -19.39
C ILE A 16 32.58 24.34 -20.77
N PRO A 17 33.58 24.70 -21.59
CA PRO A 17 33.81 24.06 -22.88
C PRO A 17 34.01 22.54 -22.75
N PRO A 18 33.48 21.69 -23.65
CA PRO A 18 33.61 20.23 -23.55
C PRO A 18 35.07 19.75 -23.45
N ARG A 19 35.99 20.45 -24.13
CA ARG A 19 37.44 20.20 -24.07
C ARG A 19 38.00 20.26 -22.64
N THR A 20 37.40 21.05 -21.77
CA THR A 20 37.81 21.22 -20.39
C THR A 20 37.62 19.90 -19.63
N PHE A 21 36.46 19.25 -19.75
CA PHE A 21 36.22 17.94 -19.15
C PHE A 21 37.18 16.88 -19.68
N SER A 22 37.45 16.86 -20.99
CA SER A 22 38.41 15.93 -21.59
C SER A 22 39.84 16.14 -21.07
N ASN A 23 40.24 17.39 -20.82
CA ASN A 23 41.56 17.69 -20.27
C ASN A 23 41.71 17.13 -18.85
N PHE A 24 40.74 17.36 -17.96
CA PHE A 24 40.78 16.81 -16.60
C PHE A 24 40.70 15.28 -16.57
N THR A 25 39.87 14.69 -17.43
CA THR A 25 39.75 13.22 -17.54
C THR A 25 41.07 12.56 -17.96
N ARG A 26 41.89 13.20 -18.80
CA ARG A 26 43.23 12.70 -19.19
C ARG A 26 44.23 12.62 -18.04
N TYR A 27 43.97 13.32 -16.94
CA TYR A 27 44.78 13.30 -15.73
C TYR A 27 44.02 12.65 -14.56
N ASP A 28 43.13 11.69 -14.88
CA ASP A 28 42.33 10.92 -13.92
C ASP A 28 41.41 11.75 -13.01
N MET A 29 41.11 13.00 -13.38
CA MET A 29 40.17 13.87 -12.66
C MET A 29 38.77 13.79 -13.27
N SER A 30 38.06 12.68 -13.01
CA SER A 30 36.72 12.41 -13.55
C SER A 30 35.59 12.47 -12.51
N LEU A 31 35.91 12.37 -11.21
CA LEU A 31 34.92 12.38 -10.13
C LEU A 31 34.97 13.71 -9.37
N LEU A 32 33.81 14.17 -8.88
CA LEU A 32 33.72 15.41 -8.10
C LEU A 32 34.68 15.40 -6.88
N SER A 33 34.88 14.24 -6.25
CA SER A 33 35.82 14.04 -5.14
C SER A 33 37.29 14.31 -5.51
N HIS A 34 37.66 14.26 -6.79
CA HIS A 34 39.01 14.60 -7.24
C HIS A 34 39.23 16.13 -7.22
N PHE A 35 38.14 16.90 -7.33
CA PHE A 35 38.19 18.36 -7.40
C PHE A 35 38.07 19.03 -6.03
N GLY A 36 37.61 18.33 -5.00
CA GLY A 36 37.39 18.92 -3.69
C GLY A 36 36.51 18.08 -2.77
N ALA A 37 36.13 18.66 -1.65
CA ALA A 37 35.26 18.03 -0.65
C ALA A 37 34.20 19.01 -0.15
N TRP A 38 33.11 18.49 0.39
CA TRP A 38 32.06 19.32 0.99
C TRP A 38 32.46 19.80 2.38
N ALA A 39 32.35 21.11 2.62
CA ALA A 39 32.34 21.67 3.95
C ALA A 39 30.99 21.40 4.59
N LEU A 40 31.01 20.91 5.83
CA LEU A 40 29.83 20.71 6.64
C LEU A 40 29.63 21.94 7.50
N ASP A 41 28.39 22.41 7.56
CA ASP A 41 27.97 23.37 8.56
C ASP A 41 28.22 22.78 9.98
N PRO A 42 28.86 23.53 10.89
CA PRO A 42 29.25 23.00 12.19
C PRO A 42 28.07 22.64 13.09
N ASP A 43 26.92 23.30 12.91
CA ASP A 43 25.75 23.14 13.78
C ASP A 43 24.80 22.07 13.23
N THR A 44 24.57 22.10 11.93
CA THR A 44 23.60 21.21 11.27
C THR A 44 24.24 19.98 10.65
N HIS A 45 25.57 19.96 10.49
CA HIS A 45 26.32 18.94 9.76
C HIS A 45 25.83 18.71 8.32
N VAL A 46 25.12 19.68 7.76
CA VAL A 46 24.66 19.65 6.37
C VAL A 46 25.73 20.27 5.48
N PRO A 47 25.97 19.72 4.27
CA PRO A 47 26.86 20.33 3.28
C PRO A 47 26.45 21.77 2.96
N SER A 48 27.32 22.73 3.24
CA SER A 48 27.05 24.16 3.05
C SER A 48 27.80 24.75 1.86
N SER A 49 29.02 24.28 1.62
CA SER A 49 29.88 24.75 0.53
C SER A 49 30.76 23.62 0.00
N PHE A 50 31.19 23.73 -1.25
CA PHE A 50 32.21 22.83 -1.80
C PHE A 50 33.57 23.52 -1.72
N LEU A 51 34.53 22.85 -1.07
CA LEU A 51 35.90 23.31 -0.91
C LEU A 51 36.76 22.68 -2.01
N PRO A 52 37.11 23.43 -3.07
CA PRO A 52 37.94 22.90 -4.13
C PRO A 52 39.37 22.65 -3.63
N ASN A 53 39.97 21.55 -4.10
CA ASN A 53 41.37 21.24 -3.86
C ASN A 53 42.28 22.29 -4.50
N VAL A 54 43.43 22.54 -3.91
CA VAL A 54 44.45 23.38 -4.56
C VAL A 54 45.18 22.53 -5.59
N LEU A 55 45.19 22.97 -6.86
CA LEU A 55 46.00 22.30 -7.88
C LEU A 55 47.49 22.40 -7.51
N PRO A 56 48.25 21.30 -7.58
CA PRO A 56 49.67 21.34 -7.28
C PRO A 56 50.39 22.23 -8.30
N PRO A 57 51.47 22.95 -7.90
CA PRO A 57 52.24 23.81 -8.83
C PRO A 57 52.83 23.05 -10.02
N SER A 58 53.02 21.73 -9.88
CA SER A 58 53.51 20.83 -10.92
C SER A 58 52.42 20.39 -11.91
N ALA A 59 51.17 20.83 -11.74
CA ALA A 59 50.09 20.42 -12.62
C ALA A 59 50.32 20.93 -14.07
N PRO A 60 49.85 20.18 -15.07
CA PRO A 60 49.89 20.61 -16.46
C PRO A 60 49.29 22.00 -16.67
N ARG A 61 49.91 22.81 -17.54
CA ARG A 61 49.42 24.17 -17.88
C ARG A 61 47.96 24.18 -18.35
N THR A 62 47.52 23.11 -19.00
CA THR A 62 46.12 22.94 -19.44
C THR A 62 45.15 22.86 -18.27
N LEU A 63 45.51 22.19 -17.17
CA LEU A 63 44.70 22.15 -15.96
C LEU A 63 44.65 23.52 -15.29
N HIS A 64 45.80 24.20 -15.15
CA HIS A 64 45.82 25.54 -14.57
C HIS A 64 44.99 26.56 -15.36
N ARG A 65 45.01 26.48 -16.70
CA ARG A 65 44.19 27.34 -17.55
C ARG A 65 42.70 27.08 -17.35
N ASP A 66 42.31 25.82 -17.23
CA ASP A 66 40.90 25.40 -17.24
C ASP A 66 40.28 25.33 -15.81
N TRP A 67 41.10 25.30 -14.76
CA TRP A 67 40.68 25.23 -13.34
C TRP A 67 39.75 26.37 -12.88
N PRO A 68 39.98 27.64 -13.23
CA PRO A 68 39.11 28.74 -12.79
C PRO A 68 37.65 28.58 -13.25
N LEU A 69 37.43 27.93 -14.40
CA LEU A 69 36.07 27.65 -14.91
C LEU A 69 35.31 26.71 -13.97
N PHE A 70 36.01 25.72 -13.41
CA PHE A 70 35.43 24.82 -12.41
C PHE A 70 35.24 25.50 -11.06
N LEU A 71 36.12 26.40 -10.64
CA LEU A 71 35.96 27.15 -9.38
C LEU A 71 34.64 27.95 -9.36
N THR A 72 34.34 28.68 -10.44
CA THR A 72 33.07 29.40 -10.56
C THR A 72 31.86 28.45 -10.50
N TRP A 73 31.96 27.28 -11.14
CA TRP A 73 30.92 26.27 -11.09
C TRP A 73 30.75 25.64 -9.70
N PHE A 74 31.85 25.36 -8.99
CA PHE A 74 31.83 24.81 -7.63
C PHE A 74 31.17 25.74 -6.63
N HIS A 75 31.31 27.06 -6.78
CA HIS A 75 30.60 28.02 -5.93
C HIS A 75 29.07 27.96 -6.11
N ALA A 76 28.57 27.62 -7.30
CA ALA A 76 27.14 27.47 -7.57
C ALA A 76 26.60 26.07 -7.21
N LEU A 77 27.49 25.09 -7.00
CA LEU A 77 27.17 23.69 -6.80
C LEU A 77 26.26 23.41 -5.59
N PRO A 78 26.47 24.03 -4.40
CA PRO A 78 25.60 23.79 -3.24
C PRO A 78 24.14 24.15 -3.53
N LEU A 79 23.91 25.30 -4.18
CA LEU A 79 22.58 25.78 -4.51
C LEU A 79 21.91 24.90 -5.59
N LEU A 80 22.67 24.51 -6.60
CA LEU A 80 22.19 23.64 -7.68
C LEU A 80 21.86 22.22 -7.18
N LEU A 81 22.68 21.69 -6.27
CA LEU A 81 22.44 20.38 -5.68
C LEU A 81 21.37 20.40 -4.60
N LEU A 82 21.16 21.50 -3.87
CA LEU A 82 20.01 21.63 -2.96
C LEU A 82 18.67 21.65 -3.75
N LEU A 83 18.68 22.17 -4.99
CA LEU A 83 17.53 22.13 -5.89
C LEU A 83 17.28 20.73 -6.49
N LEU A 84 18.33 19.94 -6.72
CA LEU A 84 18.24 18.58 -7.29
C LEU A 84 18.06 17.49 -6.22
N ALA A 85 18.75 17.59 -5.09
CA ALA A 85 18.78 16.63 -4.00
C ALA A 85 17.64 16.83 -3.00
N ARG A 86 16.42 17.13 -3.48
CA ARG A 86 15.20 17.43 -2.69
C ARG A 86 14.87 16.42 -1.58
N SER A 87 15.55 15.28 -1.50
CA SER A 87 15.33 14.19 -0.56
C SER A 87 16.33 14.07 0.59
N ASP A 88 17.62 14.34 0.39
CA ASP A 88 18.65 14.18 1.43
C ASP A 88 19.98 14.90 1.03
N PRO A 89 20.33 16.05 1.64
CA PRO A 89 21.56 16.76 1.31
C PRO A 89 22.82 16.00 1.75
N LEU A 90 22.70 15.01 2.65
CA LEU A 90 23.83 14.22 3.09
C LEU A 90 24.39 13.32 1.97
N LEU A 91 23.66 13.08 0.88
CA LEU A 91 24.16 12.35 -0.29
C LEU A 91 25.42 12.97 -0.90
N LEU A 92 25.67 14.25 -0.67
CA LEU A 92 26.86 14.95 -1.12
C LEU A 92 28.11 14.53 -0.35
N THR A 93 27.94 13.92 0.82
CA THR A 93 29.02 13.45 1.71
C THR A 93 29.35 11.98 1.47
N SER A 94 30.57 11.59 1.88
CA SER A 94 31.03 10.21 1.79
C SER A 94 30.15 9.25 2.63
N ARG A 95 30.06 7.98 2.22
CA ARG A 95 29.31 6.95 2.97
C ARG A 95 29.73 6.85 4.45
N PRO A 96 31.04 6.84 4.80
CA PRO A 96 31.46 6.78 6.21
C PRO A 96 31.01 7.99 7.02
N GLN A 97 31.03 9.20 6.45
CA GLN A 97 30.56 10.42 7.12
C GLN A 97 29.05 10.33 7.39
N ARG A 98 28.25 9.94 6.39
CA ARG A 98 26.79 9.73 6.59
C ARG A 98 26.49 8.70 7.66
N GLN A 99 27.26 7.62 7.69
CA GLN A 99 27.14 6.58 8.71
C GLN A 99 27.40 7.13 10.10
N SER A 100 28.53 7.83 10.28
CA SER A 100 28.90 8.44 11.57
C SER A 100 27.85 9.45 12.04
N LEU A 101 27.35 10.31 11.15
CA LEU A 101 26.27 11.26 11.47
C LEU A 101 24.98 10.53 11.89
N ALA A 102 24.58 9.49 11.16
CA ALA A 102 23.38 8.71 11.48
C ALA A 102 23.49 7.97 12.82
N GLU A 103 24.69 7.48 13.17
CA GLU A 103 24.96 6.84 14.47
C GLU A 103 24.95 7.89 15.61
N ASN A 104 25.58 9.04 15.40
CA ASN A 104 25.57 10.16 16.35
C ASN A 104 24.15 10.68 16.62
N VAL A 105 23.30 10.79 15.58
CA VAL A 105 21.89 11.19 15.75
C VAL A 105 21.17 10.21 16.68
N ILE A 106 21.35 8.89 16.51
CA ILE A 106 20.72 7.89 17.39
C ILE A 106 21.20 8.05 18.84
N HIS A 107 22.51 8.25 19.06
CA HIS A 107 23.03 8.50 20.40
C HIS A 107 22.48 9.79 21.02
N THR A 108 22.42 10.88 20.27
CA THR A 108 21.85 12.16 20.72
C THR A 108 20.38 12.01 21.07
N LEU A 109 19.59 11.37 20.21
CA LEU A 109 18.18 11.10 20.48
C LEU A 109 17.99 10.27 21.75
N PHE A 110 18.81 9.24 21.99
CA PHE A 110 18.73 8.44 23.21
C PHE A 110 19.15 9.23 24.46
N ARG A 111 20.14 10.12 24.36
CA ARG A 111 20.59 10.97 25.48
C ARG A 111 19.54 11.99 25.92
N LEU A 112 18.74 12.49 24.98
CA LEU A 112 17.68 13.47 25.24
C LEU A 112 16.44 12.87 25.91
N GLN A 113 16.32 11.54 25.95
CA GLN A 113 15.18 10.87 26.59
C GLN A 113 15.31 10.88 28.12
N SER A 114 14.21 11.18 28.80
CA SER A 114 14.14 11.07 30.26
C SER A 114 14.19 9.59 30.70
N PRO A 115 14.87 9.27 31.81
CA PRO A 115 14.81 7.93 32.39
C PRO A 115 13.37 7.59 32.79
N SER A 116 12.94 6.36 32.47
CA SER A 116 11.60 5.89 32.79
C SER A 116 11.55 5.43 34.25
N PRO A 117 10.54 5.84 35.05
CA PRO A 117 10.43 5.44 36.45
C PRO A 117 10.09 3.95 36.64
N ASN A 118 9.64 3.25 35.59
CA ASN A 118 9.08 1.89 35.67
C ASN A 118 10.04 0.77 35.21
N THR A 119 11.33 1.04 35.06
CA THR A 119 12.26 0.05 34.53
C THR A 119 12.87 -0.82 35.62
N VAL A 120 12.75 -2.13 35.42
CA VAL A 120 13.38 -3.18 36.22
C VAL A 120 14.88 -2.87 36.36
N PRO A 121 15.47 -2.92 37.56
CA PRO A 121 16.92 -2.79 37.72
C PRO A 121 17.61 -3.94 36.98
N PRO A 122 18.45 -3.68 35.97
CA PRO A 122 19.11 -4.75 35.26
C PRO A 122 20.27 -5.30 36.10
N SER A 123 20.27 -6.61 36.34
CA SER A 123 21.46 -7.35 36.76
C SER A 123 22.45 -7.58 35.60
N SER A 124 22.11 -7.18 34.36
CA SER A 124 22.94 -7.30 33.15
C SER A 124 22.51 -6.27 32.10
N PRO A 125 23.42 -5.71 31.27
CA PRO A 125 23.09 -4.77 30.20
C PRO A 125 22.28 -5.44 29.08
N SER A 126 20.98 -5.56 29.29
CA SER A 126 20.01 -6.11 28.35
C SER A 126 19.32 -4.99 27.59
N LEU A 127 19.11 -5.22 26.30
CA LEU A 127 18.38 -4.33 25.40
C LEU A 127 17.11 -5.02 24.92
N ALA A 128 16.07 -4.24 24.62
CA ALA A 128 14.96 -4.74 23.81
C ALA A 128 14.56 -3.74 22.74
N SER A 129 14.06 -4.24 21.61
CA SER A 129 13.56 -3.42 20.51
C SER A 129 12.26 -3.97 19.94
N ASP A 130 11.37 -3.06 19.55
CA ASP A 130 10.08 -3.39 18.94
C ASP A 130 9.63 -2.25 18.01
N ALA A 131 8.67 -2.52 17.13
CA ALA A 131 8.04 -1.51 16.30
C ALA A 131 6.51 -1.62 16.29
N SER A 132 5.88 -0.49 15.98
CA SER A 132 4.44 -0.38 15.91
C SER A 132 4.04 0.35 14.64
N LEU A 133 2.96 -0.10 14.03
CA LEU A 133 2.33 0.50 12.86
C LEU A 133 0.83 0.56 13.12
N VAL A 134 0.29 1.78 13.21
CA VAL A 134 -1.16 1.99 13.21
C VAL A 134 -1.57 2.39 11.79
N PRO A 135 -2.33 1.56 11.06
CA PRO A 135 -2.80 1.94 9.73
C PRO A 135 -3.74 3.14 9.86
N CYS A 136 -3.28 4.32 9.44
CA CYS A 136 -4.13 5.50 9.40
C CYS A 136 -5.15 5.41 8.25
N SER A 137 -6.25 6.15 8.38
CA SER A 137 -7.25 6.36 7.32
C SER A 137 -6.60 6.70 5.97
N PRO A 138 -7.26 6.44 4.82
CA PRO A 138 -6.68 6.57 3.47
C PRO A 138 -6.10 7.97 3.13
N SER A 139 -6.35 9.00 3.95
CA SER A 139 -5.82 10.36 3.83
C SER A 139 -4.50 10.61 4.59
N LEU A 140 -4.11 9.76 5.54
CA LEU A 140 -2.94 9.95 6.41
C LEU A 140 -1.88 8.90 6.10
N GLN A 141 -0.62 9.33 5.94
CA GLN A 141 0.47 8.40 5.68
C GLN A 141 0.71 7.51 6.90
N PRO A 142 0.94 6.20 6.72
CA PRO A 142 1.26 5.30 7.83
C PRO A 142 2.54 5.76 8.52
N SER A 143 2.46 6.05 9.83
CA SER A 143 3.62 6.30 10.67
C SER A 143 4.08 4.99 11.28
N VAL A 144 5.26 4.51 10.89
CA VAL A 144 5.95 3.43 11.61
C VAL A 144 6.80 4.08 12.70
N ILE A 145 6.67 3.60 13.92
CA ILE A 145 7.48 4.03 15.07
C ILE A 145 8.17 2.79 15.62
N PHE A 146 9.46 2.90 15.90
CA PHE A 146 10.19 1.87 16.64
C PHE A 146 10.62 2.40 17.99
N ALA A 147 10.86 1.48 18.91
CA ALA A 147 11.37 1.75 20.24
C ALA A 147 12.57 0.87 20.57
N VAL A 148 13.49 1.39 21.38
CA VAL A 148 14.62 0.65 21.95
C VAL A 148 14.74 0.98 23.42
N THR A 149 14.80 -0.04 24.26
CA THR A 149 14.96 0.09 25.71
C THR A 149 16.37 -0.34 26.12
N LEU A 150 17.06 0.49 26.90
CA LEU A 150 18.40 0.22 27.43
C LEU A 150 18.58 0.94 28.76
N GLY A 151 18.97 0.20 29.82
CA GLY A 151 19.43 0.79 31.08
C GLY A 151 18.44 1.78 31.73
N GLY A 152 17.14 1.49 31.63
CA GLY A 152 16.09 2.34 32.18
C GLY A 152 15.63 3.51 31.30
N ARG A 153 16.23 3.68 30.12
CA ARG A 153 15.84 4.69 29.12
C ARG A 153 15.22 4.02 27.91
N THR A 154 14.31 4.74 27.25
CA THR A 154 13.66 4.25 26.02
C THR A 154 13.80 5.30 24.93
N LEU A 155 14.45 4.94 23.82
CA LEU A 155 14.43 5.70 22.58
C LEU A 155 13.16 5.35 21.82
N THR A 156 12.41 6.36 21.37
CA THR A 156 11.36 6.21 20.36
C THR A 156 11.66 7.14 19.19
N ALA A 157 11.48 6.62 17.97
CA ALA A 157 11.70 7.41 16.76
C ALA A 157 10.80 6.93 15.62
N THR A 158 10.46 7.85 14.71
CA THR A 158 9.59 7.56 13.57
C THR A 158 10.38 7.28 12.29
N LEU A 159 9.86 6.40 11.44
CA LEU A 159 10.34 6.19 10.09
C LEU A 159 9.66 7.12 9.07
N ALA A 160 9.16 8.29 9.49
CA ALA A 160 8.49 9.26 8.62
C ALA A 160 9.31 9.66 7.37
N ASN A 161 10.64 9.67 7.47
CA ASN A 161 11.54 9.95 6.35
C ASN A 161 11.44 8.91 5.21
N PHE A 162 10.96 7.69 5.49
CA PHE A 162 10.67 6.66 4.48
C PHE A 162 9.26 6.77 3.89
N ARG A 163 8.41 7.68 4.39
CA ARG A 163 7.06 7.95 3.89
C ARG A 163 6.24 6.67 3.72
N SER A 164 5.52 6.53 2.61
CA SER A 164 4.72 5.33 2.31
C SER A 164 5.54 4.05 2.08
N SER A 165 6.87 4.16 1.97
CA SER A 165 7.74 2.98 1.86
C SER A 165 8.04 2.37 3.24
N ALA A 166 7.73 3.07 4.34
CA ALA A 166 7.86 2.52 5.68
C ALA A 166 6.89 1.35 5.89
N SER A 167 7.40 0.23 6.39
CA SER A 167 6.62 -0.94 6.78
C SER A 167 6.97 -1.35 8.21
N ILE A 168 6.08 -2.11 8.85
CA ILE A 168 6.33 -2.65 10.19
C ILE A 168 7.64 -3.45 10.22
N LEU A 169 7.90 -4.28 9.22
CA LEU A 169 9.14 -5.06 9.06
C LEU A 169 10.39 -4.16 9.04
N ARG A 170 10.29 -2.99 8.41
CA ARG A 170 11.37 -2.00 8.40
C ARG A 170 11.55 -1.38 9.78
N GLY A 171 10.45 -1.10 10.49
CA GLY A 171 10.45 -0.69 11.89
C GLY A 171 11.21 -1.67 12.77
N GLU A 172 10.89 -2.96 12.69
CA GLU A 172 11.53 -4.01 13.46
C GLU A 172 13.04 -4.08 13.22
N ALA A 173 13.43 -4.12 11.94
CA ALA A 173 14.84 -4.15 11.57
C ALA A 173 15.56 -2.87 12.03
N TYR A 174 14.92 -1.71 11.93
CA TYR A 174 15.51 -0.44 12.36
C TYR A 174 15.68 -0.38 13.88
N GLY A 175 14.71 -0.90 14.65
CA GLY A 175 14.80 -1.02 16.10
C GLY A 175 16.03 -1.82 16.52
N ILE A 176 16.26 -2.97 15.89
CA ILE A 176 17.47 -3.80 16.12
C ILE A 176 18.74 -3.02 15.76
N ALA A 177 18.76 -2.34 14.60
CA ALA A 177 19.91 -1.55 14.18
C ALA A 177 20.23 -0.41 15.16
N ALA A 178 19.20 0.29 15.67
CA ALA A 178 19.36 1.36 16.64
C ALA A 178 19.86 0.82 18.00
N ALA A 179 19.33 -0.33 18.46
CA ALA A 179 19.84 -0.99 19.65
C ALA A 179 21.30 -1.39 19.51
N LEU A 180 21.69 -1.90 18.34
CA LEU A 180 23.09 -2.19 18.04
C LEU A 180 23.97 -0.94 18.11
N VAL A 181 23.56 0.19 17.53
CA VAL A 181 24.31 1.46 17.64
C VAL A 181 24.47 1.87 19.11
N LEU A 182 23.40 1.86 19.90
CA LEU A 182 23.49 2.24 21.33
C LEU A 182 24.41 1.31 22.11
N SER A 183 24.37 0.02 21.79
CA SER A 183 25.19 -1.01 22.39
C SER A 183 26.69 -0.88 22.04
N MET A 184 27.06 -0.14 20.97
CA MET A 184 28.46 0.18 20.65
C MET A 184 29.09 1.21 21.59
N ALA A 185 28.34 1.83 22.50
CA ALA A 185 28.92 2.70 23.53
C ALA A 185 29.61 1.90 24.65
N ASP A 186 29.22 0.63 24.84
CA ASP A 186 29.71 -0.26 25.91
C ASP A 186 30.21 -1.57 25.30
N ILE A 187 31.29 -1.48 24.51
CA ILE A 187 31.90 -2.59 23.76
C ILE A 187 32.64 -3.57 24.68
N GLN A 188 32.73 -3.30 25.99
CA GLN A 188 33.54 -4.12 26.89
C GLN A 188 32.74 -5.27 27.52
N CYS A 189 31.42 -5.17 27.57
CA CYS A 189 30.56 -6.18 28.19
C CYS A 189 29.74 -6.96 27.15
N PRO A 190 29.56 -8.28 27.32
CA PRO A 190 28.59 -9.04 26.55
C PRO A 190 27.18 -8.52 26.87
N GLN A 191 26.38 -8.35 25.82
CA GLN A 191 25.03 -7.80 25.91
C GLN A 191 24.04 -8.72 25.21
N THR A 192 22.79 -8.73 25.69
CA THR A 192 21.70 -9.47 25.06
C THR A 192 20.67 -8.50 24.53
N LEU A 193 20.32 -8.64 23.26
CA LEU A 193 19.24 -7.88 22.61
C LEU A 193 18.03 -8.80 22.42
N TYR A 194 16.90 -8.39 22.98
CA TYR A 194 15.62 -9.07 22.85
C TYR A 194 14.74 -8.40 21.78
N SER A 195 14.10 -9.21 20.96
CA SER A 195 13.07 -8.77 20.01
C SER A 195 12.09 -9.90 19.79
N ASP A 196 10.82 -9.59 19.58
CA ASP A 196 9.80 -10.56 19.21
C ASP A 196 9.67 -10.79 17.70
N HIS A 197 10.40 -10.03 16.89
CA HIS A 197 10.43 -10.22 15.45
C HIS A 197 11.32 -11.40 15.04
N LEU A 198 10.74 -12.61 15.14
CA LEU A 198 11.39 -13.90 14.87
C LEU A 198 12.13 -13.93 13.52
N THR A 199 11.55 -13.34 12.48
CA THR A 199 12.15 -13.31 11.14
C THR A 199 13.49 -12.58 11.12
N SER A 200 13.58 -11.39 11.75
CA SER A 200 14.84 -10.65 11.84
C SER A 200 15.86 -11.40 12.69
N VAL A 201 15.44 -11.94 13.84
CA VAL A 201 16.33 -12.71 14.73
C VAL A 201 16.93 -13.90 14.01
N ASN A 202 16.09 -14.71 13.35
CA ASN A 202 16.54 -15.86 12.59
C ASN A 202 17.46 -15.44 11.45
N LEU A 203 17.10 -14.42 10.66
CA LEU A 203 17.89 -13.96 9.53
C LEU A 203 19.28 -13.46 9.95
N ILE A 204 19.37 -12.73 11.06
CA ILE A 204 20.63 -12.21 11.59
C ILE A 204 21.49 -13.34 12.17
N ASN A 205 20.89 -14.29 12.90
CA ASN A 205 21.62 -15.39 13.52
C ASN A 205 22.03 -16.50 12.53
N SER A 206 21.23 -16.75 11.48
CA SER A 206 21.43 -17.88 10.56
C SER A 206 22.19 -17.54 9.28
N SER A 207 22.23 -16.27 8.87
CA SER A 207 22.66 -15.94 7.50
C SER A 207 24.00 -15.21 7.39
N THR A 208 24.86 -15.73 6.52
CA THR A 208 26.03 -15.04 5.95
C THR A 208 25.67 -14.01 4.88
N HIS A 209 24.43 -13.99 4.33
CA HIS A 209 23.94 -12.95 3.39
C HIS A 209 22.42 -12.65 3.50
N PRO A 210 21.99 -11.38 3.63
CA PRO A 210 20.56 -11.06 3.61
C PRO A 210 19.93 -11.49 2.27
N PRO A 211 18.67 -11.95 2.26
CA PRO A 211 18.00 -12.35 1.03
C PRO A 211 17.96 -11.17 0.05
N VAL A 212 18.32 -11.48 -1.20
CA VAL A 212 18.20 -10.56 -2.33
C VAL A 212 16.72 -10.20 -2.44
N CYS A 213 16.36 -8.92 -2.26
CA CYS A 213 14.98 -8.37 -2.21
C CYS A 213 14.29 -8.28 -0.82
N SER A 214 15.03 -8.19 0.29
CA SER A 214 14.41 -7.76 1.55
C SER A 214 14.01 -6.27 1.50
N PRO A 215 12.78 -5.89 1.92
CA PRO A 215 12.32 -4.49 1.90
C PRO A 215 13.07 -3.54 2.87
N ALA A 216 14.05 -4.06 3.62
CA ALA A 216 14.91 -3.33 4.55
C ALA A 216 16.40 -3.71 4.36
N GLN A 217 16.80 -4.01 3.12
CA GLN A 217 18.13 -4.55 2.82
C GLN A 217 19.27 -3.65 3.31
N SER A 218 19.15 -2.33 3.17
CA SER A 218 20.16 -1.38 3.66
C SER A 218 20.33 -1.45 5.18
N ILE A 219 19.23 -1.68 5.92
CA ILE A 219 19.24 -1.83 7.37
C ILE A 219 19.90 -3.15 7.78
N TYR A 220 19.61 -4.25 7.08
CA TYR A 220 20.27 -5.53 7.36
C TYR A 220 21.79 -5.49 7.07
N ARG A 221 22.20 -4.79 6.01
CA ARG A 221 23.63 -4.52 5.74
C ARG A 221 24.27 -3.72 6.87
N ARG A 222 23.57 -2.68 7.37
CA ARG A 222 24.00 -1.90 8.54
C ARG A 222 24.14 -2.74 9.80
N ILE A 223 23.16 -3.60 10.09
CA ILE A 223 23.19 -4.52 11.24
C ILE A 223 24.43 -5.41 11.18
N ARG A 224 24.74 -5.98 10.00
CA ARG A 224 25.93 -6.80 9.83
C ARG A 224 27.21 -6.01 10.05
N ASP A 225 27.32 -4.81 9.47
CA ASP A 225 28.47 -3.95 9.69
C ASP A 225 28.69 -3.67 11.19
N LEU A 226 27.63 -3.32 11.92
CA LEU A 226 27.66 -3.11 13.37
C LEU A 226 28.11 -4.36 14.13
N LEU A 227 27.62 -5.54 13.77
CA LEU A 227 28.05 -6.81 14.37
C LEU A 227 29.52 -7.13 14.06
N SER A 228 29.99 -6.83 12.84
CA SER A 228 31.38 -7.08 12.43
C SER A 228 32.39 -6.16 13.10
N ARG A 229 31.96 -4.97 13.54
CA ARG A 229 32.79 -4.02 14.30
C ARG A 229 33.01 -4.43 15.76
N ARG A 230 32.31 -5.46 16.26
CA ARG A 230 32.46 -5.91 17.66
C ARG A 230 33.61 -6.90 17.83
N PRO A 231 34.36 -6.80 18.95
CA PRO A 231 35.34 -7.81 19.29
C PRO A 231 34.65 -9.12 19.70
N PRO A 232 35.25 -10.29 19.45
CA PRO A 232 34.69 -11.59 19.83
C PRO A 232 34.41 -11.72 21.33
N THR A 233 35.18 -11.02 22.16
CA THR A 233 35.09 -11.02 23.62
C THR A 233 33.87 -10.27 24.16
N ALA A 234 33.21 -9.44 23.34
CA ALA A 234 32.00 -8.71 23.68
C ALA A 234 30.91 -8.94 22.64
N ALA A 235 30.69 -10.22 22.31
CA ALA A 235 29.65 -10.63 21.41
C ALA A 235 28.27 -10.19 21.94
N LEU A 236 27.42 -9.70 21.04
CA LEU A 236 26.02 -9.42 21.34
C LEU A 236 25.17 -10.63 20.93
N SER A 237 24.41 -11.15 21.88
CA SER A 237 23.46 -12.24 21.65
C SER A 237 22.09 -11.66 21.28
N LEU A 238 21.63 -11.90 20.05
CA LEU A 238 20.28 -11.54 19.62
C LEU A 238 19.32 -12.70 19.90
N GLN A 239 18.35 -12.49 20.78
CA GLN A 239 17.43 -13.53 21.24
C GLN A 239 15.98 -13.16 20.95
N HIS A 240 15.23 -14.16 20.48
CA HIS A 240 13.80 -14.01 20.25
C HIS A 240 13.02 -14.14 21.57
N VAL A 241 12.10 -13.22 21.83
CA VAL A 241 11.16 -13.26 22.96
C VAL A 241 9.74 -13.30 22.43
N ARG A 242 8.86 -14.12 23.01
CA ARG A 242 7.48 -14.19 22.54
C ARG A 242 6.68 -12.95 22.96
N ALA A 243 6.06 -12.28 21.98
CA ALA A 243 5.14 -11.16 22.18
C ALA A 243 3.90 -11.55 23.01
N HIS A 244 3.28 -10.55 23.65
CA HIS A 244 2.00 -10.64 24.36
C HIS A 244 1.87 -11.81 25.36
N THR A 245 2.97 -12.14 26.02
CA THR A 245 2.96 -13.14 27.10
C THR A 245 2.69 -12.47 28.45
N SER A 246 2.04 -13.20 29.36
CA SER A 246 1.91 -12.85 30.78
C SER A 246 3.19 -13.13 31.58
N SER A 247 4.29 -13.51 30.91
CA SER A 247 5.56 -13.81 31.55
C SER A 247 6.12 -12.57 32.25
N THR A 248 6.71 -12.81 33.43
CA THR A 248 7.40 -11.81 34.26
C THR A 248 8.92 -11.93 34.15
N SER A 249 9.44 -12.72 33.19
CA SER A 249 10.87 -12.80 32.95
C SER A 249 11.45 -11.43 32.57
N PRO A 250 12.71 -11.12 32.91
CA PRO A 250 13.32 -9.84 32.56
C PRO A 250 13.24 -9.54 31.05
N ALA A 251 13.43 -10.56 30.21
CA ALA A 251 13.32 -10.47 28.76
C ALA A 251 11.90 -10.08 28.30
N ALA A 252 10.86 -10.73 28.87
CA ALA A 252 9.47 -10.41 28.55
C ALA A 252 9.05 -9.01 29.05
N LEU A 253 9.55 -8.59 30.21
CA LEU A 253 9.33 -7.25 30.74
C LEU A 253 9.96 -6.18 29.86
N LEU A 254 11.23 -6.36 29.45
CA LEU A 254 11.91 -5.41 28.56
C LEU A 254 11.24 -5.30 27.19
N ASN A 255 10.80 -6.43 26.60
CA ASN A 255 10.04 -6.43 25.34
C ASN A 255 8.73 -5.66 25.51
N ARG A 256 7.99 -5.88 26.61
CA ARG A 256 6.74 -5.18 26.89
C ARG A 256 6.93 -3.67 27.04
N VAL A 257 8.06 -3.23 27.61
CA VAL A 257 8.38 -1.80 27.70
C VAL A 257 8.65 -1.24 26.29
N ALA A 258 9.36 -1.97 25.43
CA ALA A 258 9.61 -1.55 24.04
C ALA A 258 8.30 -1.47 23.23
N ASP A 259 7.46 -2.52 23.27
CA ASP A 259 6.13 -2.56 22.63
C ASP A 259 5.27 -1.39 23.09
N HIS A 260 5.12 -1.22 24.41
CA HIS A 260 4.33 -0.14 24.97
C HIS A 260 4.86 1.22 24.53
N ALA A 261 6.19 1.43 24.51
CA ALA A 261 6.77 2.69 24.07
C ALA A 261 6.52 2.96 22.57
N ALA A 262 6.68 1.96 21.71
CA ALA A 262 6.40 2.09 20.27
C ALA A 262 4.91 2.38 20.03
N SER A 263 4.03 1.61 20.66
CA SER A 263 2.57 1.69 20.49
C SER A 263 1.95 2.93 21.13
N SER A 264 2.40 3.36 22.31
CA SER A 264 1.91 4.60 22.95
C SER A 264 2.39 5.86 22.21
N SER A 265 3.60 5.83 21.64
CA SER A 265 4.15 6.94 20.86
C SER A 265 3.36 7.26 19.60
N GLN A 266 2.60 6.30 19.06
CA GLN A 266 1.69 6.50 17.92
C GLN A 266 0.53 7.45 18.26
N ARG A 267 0.22 7.63 19.54
CA ARG A 267 -0.90 8.46 20.02
C ARG A 267 -0.45 9.85 20.48
N LEU A 268 0.84 10.17 20.41
CA LEU A 268 1.34 11.48 20.80
C LEU A 268 0.90 12.54 19.79
N LEU A 269 0.51 13.72 20.31
CA LEU A 269 0.15 14.87 19.47
C LEU A 269 1.31 15.33 18.60
N GLN A 270 2.54 15.25 19.14
CA GLN A 270 3.76 15.45 18.39
C GLN A 270 4.41 14.08 18.17
N PRO A 271 4.61 13.65 16.91
CA PRO A 271 5.25 12.38 16.64
C PRO A 271 6.70 12.40 17.14
N PRO A 272 7.27 11.24 17.50
CA PRO A 272 8.69 11.14 17.84
C PRO A 272 9.57 11.70 16.71
N PRO A 273 10.82 12.11 17.02
CA PRO A 273 11.74 12.61 16.01
C PRO A 273 12.02 11.55 14.92
N PRO A 274 12.24 11.96 13.67
CA PRO A 274 12.48 11.03 12.57
C PRO A 274 13.87 10.41 12.66
N ALA A 275 13.96 9.11 12.41
CA ALA A 275 15.21 8.39 12.35
C ALA A 275 15.96 8.67 11.03
N PRO A 276 17.30 8.65 11.04
CA PRO A 276 18.10 8.87 9.83
C PRO A 276 17.93 7.74 8.82
N ILE A 277 17.97 8.06 7.53
CA ILE A 277 17.90 7.07 6.45
C ILE A 277 19.30 6.45 6.27
N PRO A 278 19.45 5.11 6.19
CA PRO A 278 20.75 4.45 6.02
C PRO A 278 21.25 4.50 4.57
N THR A 279 21.29 5.70 3.96
CA THR A 279 21.69 5.90 2.54
C THR A 279 23.14 5.45 2.24
N PHE A 280 23.95 5.21 3.28
CA PHE A 280 25.30 4.69 3.19
C PHE A 280 25.39 3.17 2.97
N PHE A 281 24.31 2.42 3.21
CA PHE A 281 24.22 0.98 2.93
C PHE A 281 23.23 0.64 1.80
N MET A 282 22.60 1.64 1.20
CA MET A 282 21.82 1.48 -0.04
C MET A 282 22.73 1.13 -1.22
N ASP A 283 22.13 0.53 -2.26
CA ASP A 283 22.83 0.28 -3.52
C ASP A 283 23.31 1.59 -4.16
N ASP A 284 24.32 1.48 -5.03
CA ASP A 284 24.88 2.63 -5.77
C ASP A 284 23.80 3.35 -6.58
N TYR A 285 22.82 2.60 -7.07
CA TYR A 285 21.65 3.12 -7.77
C TYR A 285 20.38 2.59 -7.07
N MET A 286 19.73 3.45 -6.28
CA MET A 286 18.49 3.13 -5.59
C MET A 286 17.33 3.94 -6.19
N PRO A 287 16.21 3.29 -6.56
CA PRO A 287 15.04 4.02 -7.04
C PRO A 287 14.49 4.97 -5.98
N PHE A 288 14.12 6.17 -6.44
CA PHE A 288 13.56 7.23 -5.60
C PHE A 288 12.29 7.78 -6.25
N SER A 289 11.25 7.98 -5.42
CA SER A 289 10.02 8.67 -5.79
C SER A 289 9.83 9.89 -4.90
N SER A 290 9.50 11.04 -5.50
CA SER A 290 9.20 12.26 -4.73
C SER A 290 7.98 12.11 -3.81
N ALA A 291 7.10 11.15 -4.09
CA ALA A 291 5.94 10.83 -3.25
C ALA A 291 6.33 9.89 -2.09
N ASP A 292 7.13 8.86 -2.39
CA ASP A 292 7.26 7.67 -1.53
C ASP A 292 8.65 7.51 -0.90
N GLY A 293 9.63 8.34 -1.27
CA GLY A 293 11.01 8.25 -0.80
C GLY A 293 11.82 7.19 -1.52
N TRP A 294 12.80 6.61 -0.81
CA TRP A 294 13.65 5.53 -1.31
C TRP A 294 12.91 4.19 -1.33
N VAL A 295 12.98 3.50 -2.46
CA VAL A 295 12.26 2.25 -2.71
C VAL A 295 13.24 1.08 -2.66
N GLU A 296 13.35 0.44 -1.49
CA GLU A 296 14.17 -0.77 -1.28
C GLU A 296 13.44 -2.08 -1.59
N ALA A 297 12.14 -2.03 -1.86
CA ALA A 297 11.37 -3.20 -2.29
C ALA A 297 11.71 -3.57 -3.74
N ASN A 298 11.37 -4.79 -4.16
CA ASN A 298 11.46 -5.19 -5.57
C ASN A 298 10.74 -4.14 -6.44
N LEU A 299 11.46 -3.54 -7.38
CA LEU A 299 10.93 -2.47 -8.24
C LEU A 299 9.69 -2.93 -9.02
N THR A 300 9.65 -4.20 -9.42
CA THR A 300 8.50 -4.79 -10.11
C THR A 300 7.27 -4.79 -9.21
N ASP A 301 7.42 -5.25 -7.97
CA ASP A 301 6.32 -5.29 -7.00
C ASP A 301 5.88 -3.87 -6.62
N TYR A 302 6.83 -2.95 -6.45
CA TYR A 302 6.54 -1.54 -6.20
C TYR A 302 5.76 -0.92 -7.36
N VAL A 303 6.20 -1.07 -8.60
CA VAL A 303 5.50 -0.54 -9.78
C VAL A 303 4.13 -1.20 -9.92
N GLN A 304 4.01 -2.51 -9.75
CA GLN A 304 2.72 -3.21 -9.76
C GLN A 304 1.78 -2.67 -8.68
N SER A 305 2.27 -2.46 -7.45
CA SER A 305 1.48 -1.91 -6.35
C SER A 305 1.01 -0.48 -6.63
N LYS A 306 1.84 0.34 -7.28
CA LYS A 306 1.50 1.72 -7.67
C LYS A 306 0.55 1.77 -8.84
N VAL A 307 0.76 0.93 -9.85
CA VAL A 307 -0.19 0.77 -10.97
C VAL A 307 -1.53 0.28 -10.44
N PHE A 308 -1.53 -0.68 -9.51
CA PHE A 308 -2.75 -1.14 -8.84
C PHE A 308 -3.41 0.01 -8.06
N SER A 309 -2.66 0.74 -7.22
CA SER A 309 -3.19 1.89 -6.47
C SER A 309 -3.73 3.00 -7.38
N LEU A 310 -3.06 3.30 -8.50
CA LEU A 310 -3.51 4.27 -9.49
C LEU A 310 -4.75 3.80 -10.24
N ARG A 311 -4.81 2.52 -10.62
CA ARG A 311 -6.01 1.91 -11.21
C ARG A 311 -7.17 1.95 -10.23
N SER A 312 -6.93 1.58 -8.97
CA SER A 312 -7.86 1.69 -7.86
C SER A 312 -8.39 3.12 -7.67
N ARG A 313 -7.54 4.14 -7.75
CA ARG A 313 -7.96 5.55 -7.65
C ARG A 313 -8.72 6.07 -8.88
N ARG A 314 -8.46 5.52 -10.07
CA ARG A 314 -9.13 5.88 -11.34
C ARG A 314 -10.40 5.09 -11.61
N LEU A 315 -10.56 3.98 -10.92
CA LEU A 315 -11.82 3.26 -10.79
C LEU A 315 -12.78 4.24 -10.10
N PRO A 316 -13.92 4.63 -10.75
CA PRO A 316 -14.90 5.50 -10.10
C PRO A 316 -15.24 4.90 -8.74
N SER A 317 -15.50 5.74 -7.73
CA SER A 317 -15.77 5.34 -6.34
C SER A 317 -16.81 4.22 -6.17
N THR A 318 -17.60 3.95 -7.21
CA THR A 318 -18.48 2.79 -7.40
C THR A 318 -17.79 1.45 -7.68
N SER A 319 -16.47 1.40 -7.85
CA SER A 319 -15.71 0.20 -8.22
C SER A 319 -14.54 -0.11 -7.28
N LEU A 320 -14.21 0.82 -6.39
CA LEU A 320 -13.61 0.49 -5.10
C LEU A 320 -14.70 0.22 -4.08
N PHE A 321 -15.38 -0.92 -4.26
CA PHE A 321 -15.89 -1.63 -3.10
C PHE A 321 -14.69 -2.16 -2.32
N SER A 322 -14.00 -1.27 -1.61
CA SER A 322 -13.56 -1.66 -0.28
C SER A 322 -14.85 -2.01 0.45
N LEU A 323 -15.25 -3.28 0.39
CA LEU A 323 -16.03 -3.86 1.48
C LEU A 323 -15.38 -3.32 2.73
N VAL A 324 -16.13 -2.58 3.54
CA VAL A 324 -15.69 -2.27 4.91
C VAL A 324 -15.20 -3.61 5.46
N PRO A 325 -13.91 -3.74 5.77
CA PRO A 325 -13.40 -5.03 6.17
C PRO A 325 -14.07 -5.31 7.52
N TYR A 326 -14.72 -6.48 7.59
CA TYR A 326 -15.32 -7.06 8.79
C TYR A 326 -16.71 -6.54 9.18
N ASP A 327 -17.75 -7.22 8.67
CA ASP A 327 -18.85 -7.58 9.57
C ASP A 327 -18.26 -8.56 10.61
N TYR A 328 -18.26 -8.18 11.90
CA TYR A 328 -17.74 -9.02 12.99
C TYR A 328 -18.67 -10.19 13.34
N ARG A 329 -19.75 -10.38 12.57
CA ARG A 329 -20.70 -11.47 12.78
C ARG A 329 -20.20 -12.76 12.11
N PRO A 330 -20.28 -13.91 12.78
CA PRO A 330 -19.95 -15.19 12.16
C PRO A 330 -20.85 -15.43 10.95
N PRO A 331 -20.32 -16.00 9.86
CA PRO A 331 -21.14 -16.36 8.70
C PRO A 331 -22.24 -17.35 9.13
N PRO A 332 -23.47 -17.24 8.59
CA PRO A 332 -24.53 -18.20 8.89
C PRO A 332 -24.13 -19.60 8.42
N ASP A 333 -24.51 -20.62 9.20
CA ASP A 333 -23.90 -21.95 9.13
C ASP A 333 -24.00 -22.61 7.75
N TYR A 334 -25.06 -22.39 6.95
CA TYR A 334 -25.17 -22.97 5.60
C TYR A 334 -26.14 -22.19 4.68
N PRO A 335 -25.72 -21.67 3.51
CA PRO A 335 -26.65 -21.20 2.47
C PRO A 335 -26.46 -21.91 1.12
N TYR A 336 -25.77 -23.06 1.10
CA TYR A 336 -25.64 -23.86 -0.10
C TYR A 336 -26.33 -25.18 0.17
N LEU A 337 -27.56 -25.28 -0.30
CA LEU A 337 -28.06 -26.39 -1.09
C LEU A 337 -29.55 -26.14 -1.33
N GLN A 338 -29.94 -26.35 -2.59
CA GLN A 338 -31.30 -26.39 -3.14
C GLN A 338 -31.79 -25.12 -3.88
N ALA A 339 -31.83 -25.28 -5.21
CA ALA A 339 -32.69 -24.60 -6.17
C ALA A 339 -32.32 -23.13 -6.55
N PRO A 340 -32.57 -22.73 -7.81
CA PRO A 340 -31.95 -21.65 -8.64
C PRO A 340 -30.49 -21.20 -8.42
N SER A 341 -29.80 -21.77 -7.46
CA SER A 341 -28.55 -21.31 -6.87
C SER A 341 -27.32 -21.42 -7.76
N PHE A 342 -27.37 -22.19 -8.85
CA PHE A 342 -26.26 -22.31 -9.79
C PHE A 342 -25.98 -20.99 -10.51
N PHE A 343 -27.01 -20.30 -11.00
CA PHE A 343 -26.82 -18.99 -11.65
C PHE A 343 -26.43 -17.91 -10.65
N SER A 344 -26.98 -17.96 -9.43
CA SER A 344 -26.65 -17.05 -8.33
C SER A 344 -25.19 -17.17 -7.87
N ALA A 345 -24.68 -18.39 -7.72
CA ALA A 345 -23.28 -18.64 -7.40
C ALA A 345 -22.35 -18.19 -8.55
N VAL A 346 -22.78 -18.38 -9.80
CA VAL A 346 -22.07 -17.87 -10.98
C VAL A 346 -22.08 -16.34 -11.01
N VAL A 347 -23.19 -15.65 -10.71
CA VAL A 347 -23.21 -14.17 -10.58
C VAL A 347 -22.20 -13.73 -9.54
N GLN A 348 -22.23 -14.31 -8.34
CA GLN A 348 -21.32 -13.95 -7.27
C GLN A 348 -19.85 -14.22 -7.62
N LEU A 349 -19.56 -15.33 -8.31
CA LEU A 349 -18.21 -15.69 -8.73
C LEU A 349 -17.68 -14.74 -9.82
N TYR A 350 -18.48 -14.46 -10.84
CA TYR A 350 -18.12 -13.49 -11.88
C TYR A 350 -18.03 -12.06 -11.33
N LEU A 351 -18.81 -11.73 -10.31
CA LEU A 351 -18.74 -10.45 -9.62
C LEU A 351 -17.45 -10.32 -8.80
N ARG A 352 -17.10 -11.32 -7.98
CA ARG A 352 -15.86 -11.36 -7.18
C ARG A 352 -14.61 -11.42 -8.04
N ALA A 353 -14.68 -12.11 -9.19
CA ALA A 353 -13.62 -12.13 -10.19
C ALA A 353 -13.57 -10.85 -11.06
N ASN A 354 -14.50 -9.91 -10.83
CA ASN A 354 -14.61 -8.68 -11.59
C ASN A 354 -14.82 -8.90 -13.10
N GLN A 355 -15.52 -9.96 -13.48
CA GLN A 355 -15.80 -10.42 -14.85
C GLN A 355 -17.24 -10.16 -15.31
N LEU A 356 -18.08 -9.49 -14.50
CA LEU A 356 -19.37 -8.96 -14.98
C LEU A 356 -19.14 -7.68 -15.78
N ASP A 357 -19.67 -7.64 -17.00
CA ASP A 357 -19.63 -6.46 -17.87
C ASP A 357 -20.78 -5.53 -17.49
N THR A 358 -20.48 -4.52 -16.67
CA THR A 358 -21.42 -3.44 -16.34
C THR A 358 -21.63 -2.52 -17.55
N ALA A 359 -22.72 -1.74 -17.54
CA ALA A 359 -22.99 -0.74 -18.59
C ALA A 359 -21.80 0.23 -18.79
N ALA A 360 -21.11 0.63 -17.71
CA ALA A 360 -19.90 1.46 -17.75
C ALA A 360 -18.70 0.77 -18.43
N ARG A 361 -18.63 -0.57 -18.41
CA ARG A 361 -17.59 -1.33 -19.12
C ARG A 361 -17.91 -1.54 -20.58
N LEU A 362 -19.17 -1.79 -20.90
CA LEU A 362 -19.63 -1.86 -22.27
C LEU A 362 -19.45 -0.49 -22.95
N SER A 363 -19.80 0.61 -22.27
CA SER A 363 -19.60 1.96 -22.82
C SER A 363 -18.13 2.35 -22.98
N SER A 364 -17.20 1.79 -22.20
CA SER A 364 -15.76 2.01 -22.36
C SER A 364 -15.10 1.09 -23.38
N ARG A 365 -15.79 0.02 -23.82
CA ARG A 365 -15.32 -0.90 -24.86
C ARG A 365 -15.92 -0.64 -26.24
N LEU A 366 -17.09 0.01 -26.31
CA LEU A 366 -17.83 0.29 -27.54
C LEU A 366 -17.53 1.71 -28.03
N HIS A 367 -17.47 1.91 -29.35
CA HIS A 367 -17.23 3.23 -29.94
C HIS A 367 -18.49 4.12 -29.89
N VAL A 368 -18.31 5.45 -29.97
CA VAL A 368 -19.42 6.40 -30.01
C VAL A 368 -20.31 6.10 -31.23
N GLY A 369 -21.56 5.72 -30.97
CA GLY A 369 -22.54 5.32 -32.01
C GLY A 369 -22.90 3.82 -32.00
N GLU A 370 -22.10 2.98 -31.34
CA GLU A 370 -22.40 1.55 -31.12
C GLU A 370 -23.08 1.35 -29.77
N GLN A 371 -24.15 2.10 -29.49
CA GLN A 371 -24.89 1.92 -28.25
C GLN A 371 -25.69 0.61 -28.34
N PRO A 372 -25.53 -0.32 -27.40
CA PRO A 372 -26.28 -1.56 -27.45
C PRO A 372 -27.69 -1.22 -26.95
N TYR A 373 -28.63 -1.04 -27.88
CA TYR A 373 -30.04 -1.09 -27.52
C TYR A 373 -30.33 -2.47 -26.96
N CYS A 374 -31.08 -2.52 -25.88
CA CYS A 374 -31.61 -3.76 -25.31
C CYS A 374 -32.01 -4.77 -26.40
N ARG A 375 -31.38 -5.94 -26.41
CA ARG A 375 -31.61 -7.02 -27.39
C ARG A 375 -33.06 -7.51 -27.49
N PHE A 376 -33.91 -7.09 -26.55
CA PHE A 376 -35.35 -7.34 -26.55
C PHE A 376 -36.17 -6.19 -27.17
N GLY A 377 -35.52 -5.24 -27.85
CA GLY A 377 -36.15 -4.15 -28.59
C GLY A 377 -36.54 -2.94 -27.73
N CYS A 378 -35.94 -2.78 -26.54
CA CYS A 378 -36.28 -1.69 -25.63
C CYS A 378 -35.33 -0.49 -25.76
N LEU A 379 -35.83 0.73 -25.49
CA LEU A 379 -35.05 1.98 -25.57
C LEU A 379 -34.07 2.19 -24.40
N THR A 380 -33.80 1.15 -23.62
CA THR A 380 -32.87 1.20 -22.49
C THR A 380 -31.49 0.66 -22.88
N TYR A 381 -30.45 1.26 -22.30
CA TYR A 381 -29.06 0.87 -22.52
C TYR A 381 -28.83 -0.58 -22.09
N GLU A 382 -28.34 -1.42 -22.98
CA GLU A 382 -28.06 -2.82 -22.70
C GLU A 382 -26.81 -2.99 -21.81
N ASP A 383 -26.94 -3.82 -20.78
CA ASP A 383 -25.81 -4.49 -20.14
C ASP A 383 -25.73 -5.95 -20.64
N ALA A 384 -24.58 -6.62 -20.46
CA ALA A 384 -24.30 -7.93 -21.05
C ALA A 384 -25.31 -9.04 -20.66
N ARG A 385 -26.13 -8.84 -19.62
CA ARG A 385 -27.04 -9.85 -19.05
C ARG A 385 -28.46 -9.34 -18.72
N HIS A 386 -28.76 -8.07 -18.99
CA HIS A 386 -29.99 -7.35 -18.66
C HIS A 386 -30.37 -7.33 -17.16
N ILE A 387 -29.40 -7.57 -16.28
CA ILE A 387 -29.63 -7.67 -14.82
C ILE A 387 -29.77 -6.27 -14.20
N PHE A 388 -28.97 -5.31 -14.69
CA PHE A 388 -28.83 -3.95 -14.20
C PHE A 388 -29.57 -2.92 -15.07
N VAL A 389 -30.52 -3.37 -15.90
CA VAL A 389 -31.31 -2.53 -16.81
C VAL A 389 -32.80 -2.65 -16.48
N HIS A 390 -33.51 -1.52 -16.49
CA HIS A 390 -34.97 -1.49 -16.55
C HIS A 390 -35.43 -1.92 -17.95
N CYS A 391 -35.59 -3.22 -18.12
CA CYS A 391 -36.12 -3.82 -19.33
C CYS A 391 -37.59 -4.20 -19.07
N PRO A 392 -38.56 -3.65 -19.82
CA PRO A 392 -39.98 -3.93 -19.63
C PRO A 392 -40.33 -5.43 -19.64
N ARG A 393 -39.52 -6.22 -20.36
CA ARG A 393 -39.65 -7.68 -20.43
C ARG A 393 -39.51 -8.37 -19.07
N PHE A 394 -38.77 -7.79 -18.13
CA PHE A 394 -38.50 -8.37 -16.80
C PHE A 394 -39.28 -7.68 -15.67
N ASP A 395 -40.12 -6.68 -15.96
CA ASP A 395 -40.89 -5.95 -14.95
C ASP A 395 -41.84 -6.84 -14.16
N ALA A 396 -42.40 -7.87 -14.80
CA ALA A 396 -43.25 -8.86 -14.10
C ALA A 396 -42.45 -9.62 -13.04
N LEU A 397 -41.19 -9.99 -13.32
CA LEU A 397 -40.32 -10.69 -12.37
C LEU A 397 -39.90 -9.79 -11.21
N ARG A 398 -39.65 -8.50 -11.52
CA ARG A 398 -39.31 -7.48 -10.52
C ARG A 398 -40.47 -7.26 -9.55
N ARG A 399 -41.69 -7.05 -10.08
CA ARG A 399 -42.92 -6.91 -9.28
C ARG A 399 -43.21 -8.15 -8.43
N GLU A 400 -43.11 -9.34 -9.00
CA GLU A 400 -43.29 -10.61 -8.26
C GLU A 400 -42.32 -10.70 -7.07
N MET A 401 -41.06 -10.30 -7.25
CA MET A 401 -40.06 -10.28 -6.18
C MET A 401 -40.37 -9.22 -5.12
N ASP A 402 -40.73 -7.99 -5.52
CA ASP A 402 -41.04 -6.90 -4.59
C ASP A 402 -42.26 -7.25 -3.74
N GLU A 403 -43.31 -7.81 -4.34
CA GLU A 403 -44.53 -8.27 -3.65
C GLU A 403 -44.21 -9.39 -2.64
N THR A 404 -43.46 -10.41 -3.07
CA THR A 404 -43.07 -11.53 -2.18
C THR A 404 -42.21 -11.04 -1.01
N THR A 405 -41.30 -10.11 -1.28
CA THR A 405 -40.39 -9.54 -0.28
C THR A 405 -41.13 -8.66 0.72
N ALA A 406 -42.10 -7.87 0.24
CA ALA A 406 -42.97 -7.06 1.09
C ALA A 406 -43.81 -7.94 2.01
N GLN A 407 -44.43 -9.01 1.50
CA GLN A 407 -45.21 -9.96 2.31
C GLN A 407 -44.36 -10.65 3.39
N ALA A 408 -43.15 -11.10 3.05
CA ALA A 408 -42.22 -11.67 4.03
C ALA A 408 -41.81 -10.65 5.10
N THR A 409 -41.61 -9.39 4.70
CA THR A 409 -41.29 -8.29 5.59
C THR A 409 -42.44 -8.01 6.57
N VAL A 410 -43.67 -7.95 6.09
CA VAL A 410 -44.87 -7.81 6.94
C VAL A 410 -44.92 -8.93 7.98
N THR A 411 -44.70 -10.17 7.55
CA THR A 411 -44.69 -11.34 8.45
C THR A 411 -43.64 -11.20 9.55
N PHE A 412 -42.45 -10.69 9.24
CA PHE A 412 -41.43 -10.42 10.27
C PHE A 412 -41.85 -9.28 11.20
N LEU A 413 -42.43 -8.21 10.69
CA LEU A 413 -42.87 -7.09 11.52
C LEU A 413 -43.96 -7.53 12.52
N ASP A 414 -44.86 -8.43 12.10
CA ASP A 414 -45.91 -9.00 12.95
C ASP A 414 -45.35 -9.95 14.02
N VAL A 415 -44.46 -10.86 13.62
CA VAL A 415 -43.81 -11.82 14.54
C VAL A 415 -43.01 -11.10 15.62
N PHE A 416 -42.33 -10.02 15.26
CA PHE A 416 -41.54 -9.20 16.18
C PHE A 416 -42.36 -8.11 16.88
N ARG A 417 -43.70 -8.08 16.67
CA ARG A 417 -44.65 -7.14 17.28
C ARG A 417 -44.21 -5.68 17.13
N VAL A 418 -43.72 -5.32 15.95
CA VAL A 418 -43.29 -3.95 15.65
C VAL A 418 -44.52 -3.04 15.63
N PRO A 419 -44.51 -1.88 16.32
CA PRO A 419 -45.66 -0.99 16.33
C PRO A 419 -46.07 -0.52 14.91
N PRO A 420 -47.37 -0.47 14.57
CA PRO A 420 -47.84 -0.19 13.21
C PRO A 420 -47.32 1.11 12.60
N HIS A 421 -47.13 2.14 13.44
CA HIS A 421 -46.61 3.45 13.02
C HIS A 421 -45.16 3.42 12.51
N PHE A 422 -44.40 2.35 12.79
CA PHE A 422 -43.04 2.18 12.28
C PHE A 422 -42.94 1.18 11.13
N GLN A 423 -44.01 0.44 10.83
CA GLN A 423 -43.99 -0.60 9.81
C GLN A 423 -43.98 -0.03 8.38
N GLY A 424 -44.72 1.06 8.15
CA GLY A 424 -44.93 1.63 6.81
C GLY A 424 -43.63 1.96 6.06
N HIS A 425 -42.66 2.57 6.75
CA HIS A 425 -41.37 2.92 6.16
C HIS A 425 -40.57 1.67 5.73
N ILE A 426 -40.56 0.62 6.55
CA ILE A 426 -39.83 -0.62 6.27
C ILE A 426 -40.46 -1.38 5.10
N ILE A 427 -41.79 -1.41 5.04
CA ILE A 427 -42.56 -2.06 3.97
C ILE A 427 -42.38 -1.31 2.64
N GLN A 428 -42.39 0.02 2.67
CA GLN A 428 -42.18 0.84 1.47
C GLN A 428 -40.81 0.55 0.82
N HIS A 429 -39.77 0.34 1.64
CA HIS A 429 -38.46 -0.07 1.15
C HIS A 429 -38.44 -1.47 0.53
N ALA A 430 -39.19 -2.42 1.10
CA ALA A 430 -39.32 -3.77 0.53
C ALA A 430 -40.03 -3.77 -0.84
N GLN A 431 -41.02 -2.88 -1.02
CA GLN A 431 -41.82 -2.74 -2.26
C GLN A 431 -41.06 -2.11 -3.43
N HIS A 432 -39.95 -1.42 -3.16
CA HIS A 432 -39.15 -0.74 -4.18
C HIS A 432 -37.72 -1.28 -4.24
N LEU A 433 -37.48 -2.49 -3.72
CA LEU A 433 -36.14 -3.07 -3.61
C LEU A 433 -35.50 -3.32 -4.98
N SER A 434 -36.32 -3.58 -6.01
CA SER A 434 -35.88 -3.80 -7.38
C SER A 434 -35.64 -2.51 -8.20
N HIS A 435 -35.89 -1.33 -7.61
CA HIS A 435 -35.78 0.00 -8.23
C HIS A 435 -34.85 0.93 -7.42
N ASP A 436 -34.26 1.92 -8.09
CA ASP A 436 -33.52 2.97 -7.38
C ASP A 436 -34.48 4.01 -6.79
N SER A 437 -34.15 4.53 -5.61
CA SER A 437 -34.92 5.58 -4.94
C SER A 437 -33.98 6.60 -4.29
N ALA A 438 -34.50 7.72 -3.81
CA ALA A 438 -33.69 8.72 -3.08
C ALA A 438 -32.99 8.14 -1.82
N SER A 439 -33.60 7.11 -1.21
CA SER A 439 -33.05 6.40 -0.06
C SER A 439 -32.21 5.17 -0.45
N TRP A 440 -32.18 4.83 -1.74
CA TRP A 440 -31.35 3.79 -2.34
C TRP A 440 -30.76 4.26 -3.69
N PRO A 441 -29.94 5.34 -3.71
CA PRO A 441 -29.63 6.09 -4.94
C PRO A 441 -28.33 5.60 -5.61
N PHE A 442 -28.27 4.34 -6.04
CA PHE A 442 -27.02 3.74 -6.53
C PHE A 442 -27.04 3.15 -7.95
N GLY A 443 -27.87 3.67 -8.85
CA GLY A 443 -27.70 3.45 -10.28
C GLY A 443 -27.83 1.99 -10.72
N HIS A 444 -28.75 1.24 -10.10
CA HIS A 444 -29.23 -0.09 -10.48
C HIS A 444 -28.39 -1.26 -9.94
N THR A 445 -28.48 -1.46 -8.61
CA THR A 445 -28.41 -2.75 -7.86
C THR A 445 -27.06 -3.25 -7.28
N MET A 446 -26.55 -2.53 -6.26
CA MET A 446 -25.38 -2.91 -5.44
C MET A 446 -25.55 -4.20 -4.60
N TYR A 447 -26.77 -4.71 -4.45
CA TYR A 447 -27.05 -5.91 -3.64
C TYR A 447 -26.41 -7.19 -4.21
N PHE A 448 -26.14 -7.22 -5.53
CA PHE A 448 -25.41 -8.29 -6.19
C PHE A 448 -23.94 -8.34 -5.78
N TYR A 449 -23.39 -7.21 -5.33
CA TYR A 449 -22.05 -7.10 -4.78
C TYR A 449 -21.94 -7.52 -3.31
N GLY A 450 -23.03 -8.00 -2.70
CA GLY A 450 -23.07 -8.33 -1.27
C GLY A 450 -23.25 -7.11 -0.37
N VAL A 451 -23.64 -5.95 -0.93
CA VAL A 451 -23.93 -4.75 -0.15
C VAL A 451 -25.34 -4.86 0.42
N PHE A 452 -25.43 -4.90 1.75
CA PHE A 452 -26.70 -4.87 2.46
C PHE A 452 -27.24 -3.44 2.51
N LEU A 453 -28.57 -3.29 2.44
CA LEU A 453 -29.20 -2.01 2.74
C LEU A 453 -28.78 -1.59 4.16
N PRO A 454 -28.41 -0.33 4.41
CA PRO A 454 -28.15 0.17 5.75
C PRO A 454 -29.47 0.17 6.54
N LEU A 455 -29.80 -0.98 7.12
CA LEU A 455 -31.03 -1.16 7.88
C LEU A 455 -31.04 -0.28 9.13
N ASP A 456 -29.89 0.21 9.58
CA ASP A 456 -29.79 1.20 10.66
C ASP A 456 -30.54 2.48 10.33
N ASP A 457 -30.49 2.94 9.07
CA ASP A 457 -31.21 4.14 8.64
C ASP A 457 -32.70 3.85 8.46
N ILE A 458 -33.03 2.68 7.92
CA ILE A 458 -34.41 2.25 7.66
C ILE A 458 -35.18 1.99 8.96
N THR A 459 -34.47 1.53 9.99
CA THR A 459 -35.02 1.22 11.32
C THR A 459 -34.59 2.23 12.39
N ARG A 460 -34.09 3.41 12.00
CA ARG A 460 -33.64 4.48 12.91
C ARG A 460 -34.76 4.95 13.84
N SER A 461 -36.00 4.89 13.37
CA SER A 461 -37.18 5.19 14.18
C SER A 461 -37.38 4.18 15.33
N LEU A 462 -36.92 2.94 15.18
CA LEU A 462 -37.01 1.88 16.18
C LEU A 462 -35.85 1.92 17.18
N THR A 463 -34.65 2.39 16.77
CA THR A 463 -33.48 2.50 17.67
C THR A 463 -33.67 3.53 18.78
N ASN A 464 -34.52 4.54 18.56
CA ASN A 464 -34.77 5.61 19.52
C ASN A 464 -35.96 5.32 20.46
N THR A 465 -36.38 4.05 20.57
CA THR A 465 -37.56 3.63 21.35
C THR A 465 -37.21 2.59 22.41
N SER A 466 -38.19 2.22 23.26
CA SER A 466 -38.09 1.13 24.24
C SER A 466 -38.07 -0.28 23.63
N PHE A 467 -37.95 -0.41 22.31
CA PHE A 467 -37.88 -1.71 21.64
C PHE A 467 -36.58 -2.45 21.99
N PRO A 468 -36.62 -3.74 22.39
CA PRO A 468 -35.43 -4.44 22.83
C PRO A 468 -34.36 -4.56 21.72
N ASN A 469 -33.15 -4.05 21.97
CA ASN A 469 -32.03 -4.08 21.02
C ASN A 469 -31.74 -5.48 20.44
N ARG A 470 -31.87 -6.54 21.25
CA ARG A 470 -31.67 -7.93 20.80
C ARG A 470 -32.72 -8.37 19.78
N GLN A 471 -33.99 -7.97 19.99
CA GLN A 471 -35.07 -8.25 19.04
C GLN A 471 -34.90 -7.43 17.77
N LEU A 472 -34.47 -6.17 17.88
CA LEU A 472 -34.22 -5.30 16.73
C LEU A 472 -33.11 -5.85 15.83
N ASN A 473 -32.00 -6.29 16.44
CA ASN A 473 -30.90 -6.90 15.71
C ASN A 473 -31.30 -8.21 15.02
N THR A 474 -32.13 -9.02 15.66
CA THR A 474 -32.63 -10.27 15.07
C THR A 474 -33.59 -9.99 13.90
N LEU A 475 -34.47 -9.01 14.04
CA LEU A 475 -35.36 -8.53 12.99
C LEU A 475 -34.56 -8.03 11.78
N ARG A 476 -33.56 -7.16 12.01
CA ARG A 476 -32.67 -6.65 10.97
C ARG A 476 -31.95 -7.77 10.22
N LEU A 477 -31.44 -8.78 10.93
CA LEU A 477 -30.79 -9.93 10.33
C LEU A 477 -31.75 -10.71 9.40
N ARG A 478 -32.98 -10.96 9.84
CA ARG A 478 -33.99 -11.70 9.04
C ARG A 478 -34.43 -10.91 7.82
N ILE A 479 -34.67 -9.62 7.96
CA ILE A 479 -35.01 -8.72 6.85
C ILE A 479 -33.85 -8.70 5.84
N SER A 480 -32.62 -8.44 6.31
CA SER A 480 -31.42 -8.39 5.48
C SER A 480 -31.20 -9.65 4.66
N ALA A 481 -31.25 -10.82 5.33
CA ALA A 481 -31.05 -12.11 4.67
C ALA A 481 -32.14 -12.41 3.63
N THR A 482 -33.39 -12.07 3.94
CA THR A 482 -34.53 -12.30 3.04
C THR A 482 -34.47 -11.42 1.81
N TRP A 483 -34.24 -10.11 2.01
CA TRP A 483 -34.11 -9.14 0.92
C TRP A 483 -32.94 -9.51 0.01
N HIS A 484 -31.78 -9.85 0.59
CA HIS A 484 -30.61 -10.30 -0.17
C HIS A 484 -30.89 -11.56 -0.99
N THR A 485 -31.57 -12.55 -0.42
CA THR A 485 -31.89 -13.81 -1.10
C THR A 485 -32.87 -13.60 -2.26
N ALA A 486 -33.92 -12.80 -2.05
CA ALA A 486 -34.92 -12.49 -3.08
C ALA A 486 -34.28 -11.81 -4.30
N CYS A 487 -33.45 -10.82 -4.02
CA CYS A 487 -32.60 -10.12 -4.96
C CYS A 487 -31.69 -11.04 -5.80
N ILE A 488 -30.99 -11.97 -5.13
CA ILE A 488 -30.12 -12.95 -5.79
C ILE A 488 -30.89 -13.88 -6.73
N ARG A 489 -32.07 -14.33 -6.31
CA ARG A 489 -32.94 -15.20 -7.11
C ARG A 489 -33.48 -14.47 -8.35
N LEU A 490 -33.81 -13.18 -8.21
CA LEU A 490 -34.25 -12.34 -9.32
C LEU A 490 -33.19 -12.25 -10.43
N ALA A 491 -31.92 -11.99 -10.11
CA ALA A 491 -30.86 -12.03 -11.15
C ALA A 491 -30.70 -13.41 -11.78
N GLY A 492 -30.74 -14.47 -10.97
CA GLY A 492 -30.62 -15.83 -11.48
C GLY A 492 -31.69 -16.11 -12.54
N ARG A 493 -32.93 -15.68 -12.30
CA ARG A 493 -34.06 -15.79 -13.24
C ARG A 493 -33.88 -14.92 -14.48
N ILE A 494 -33.56 -13.63 -14.31
CA ILE A 494 -33.35 -12.70 -15.43
C ILE A 494 -32.21 -13.20 -16.33
N TRP A 495 -31.09 -13.61 -15.75
CA TRP A 495 -29.97 -14.17 -16.50
C TRP A 495 -30.37 -15.47 -17.21
N GLY A 496 -31.02 -16.40 -16.52
CA GLY A 496 -31.47 -17.66 -17.11
C GLY A 496 -32.29 -17.42 -18.39
N ILE A 497 -33.26 -16.51 -18.32
CA ILE A 497 -34.12 -16.15 -19.45
C ILE A 497 -33.30 -15.45 -20.55
N ALA A 498 -32.47 -14.48 -20.21
CA ALA A 498 -31.65 -13.76 -21.18
C ALA A 498 -30.66 -14.67 -21.93
N LYS A 499 -30.09 -15.68 -21.25
CA LYS A 499 -29.17 -16.66 -21.84
C LYS A 499 -29.90 -17.65 -22.76
N CYS A 500 -31.10 -18.10 -22.38
CA CYS A 500 -31.90 -19.01 -23.20
C CYS A 500 -32.37 -18.33 -24.50
N SER A 501 -32.84 -17.08 -24.43
CA SER A 501 -33.24 -16.33 -25.63
C SER A 501 -32.07 -16.02 -26.58
N HIS A 502 -30.83 -15.90 -26.09
CA HIS A 502 -29.65 -15.78 -26.95
C HIS A 502 -29.42 -17.06 -27.77
N ARG A 503 -29.69 -18.24 -27.21
CA ARG A 503 -29.49 -19.53 -27.89
C ARG A 503 -30.46 -19.71 -29.05
N GLU A 504 -31.71 -19.28 -28.88
CA GLU A 504 -32.76 -19.35 -29.91
C GLU A 504 -32.46 -18.42 -31.09
N SER A 505 -31.86 -17.25 -30.87
CA SER A 505 -31.45 -16.33 -31.95
C SER A 505 -30.20 -16.78 -32.73
N THR A 506 -29.46 -17.77 -32.23
CA THR A 506 -28.20 -18.27 -32.85
C THR A 506 -28.32 -19.64 -33.53
N LEU A 507 -29.53 -20.18 -33.71
CA LEU A 507 -29.73 -21.30 -34.64
C LEU A 507 -29.57 -20.77 -36.06
N PRO A 508 -28.54 -21.19 -36.84
CA PRO A 508 -28.38 -20.71 -38.20
C PRO A 508 -29.41 -21.39 -39.10
N ALA A 509 -30.19 -20.61 -39.84
CA ALA A 509 -30.70 -21.07 -41.13
C ALA A 509 -29.48 -21.48 -41.96
N VAL A 510 -29.42 -22.75 -42.37
CA VAL A 510 -28.30 -23.37 -43.08
C VAL A 510 -27.94 -22.56 -44.33
N PRO A 511 -26.72 -21.98 -44.44
CA PRO A 511 -26.17 -21.57 -45.71
C PRO A 511 -25.07 -22.57 -46.08
N THR A 512 -25.27 -23.28 -47.18
CA THR A 512 -24.22 -24.09 -47.83
C THR A 512 -23.06 -23.17 -48.24
N THR A 513 -21.92 -23.26 -47.56
CA THR A 513 -20.67 -22.64 -48.01
C THR A 513 -19.52 -23.63 -47.98
N HIS A 514 -18.95 -23.87 -49.15
CA HIS A 514 -17.76 -24.70 -49.40
C HIS A 514 -16.59 -24.32 -48.49
N ARG A 515 -15.98 -25.32 -47.85
CA ARG A 515 -14.68 -25.20 -47.16
C ARG A 515 -13.55 -25.28 -48.19
N SER A 516 -12.80 -24.20 -48.36
CA SER A 516 -11.43 -24.28 -48.89
C SER A 516 -10.46 -24.31 -47.71
N VAL A 517 -9.78 -25.44 -47.51
CA VAL A 517 -8.70 -25.58 -46.53
C VAL A 517 -7.42 -25.07 -47.18
N ALA A 518 -6.88 -23.95 -46.68
CA ALA A 518 -5.52 -23.52 -47.03
C ALA A 518 -4.53 -24.25 -46.13
N THR A 519 -3.72 -25.13 -46.70
CA THR A 519 -2.58 -25.77 -46.03
C THR A 519 -1.34 -24.87 -46.14
N LEU A 520 -0.68 -24.61 -45.01
CA LEU A 520 0.60 -23.89 -44.95
C LEU A 520 1.78 -24.87 -45.00
N PRO A 521 2.95 -24.46 -45.55
CA PRO A 521 4.15 -25.29 -45.64
C PRO A 521 4.70 -25.73 -44.28
N SER A 522 5.26 -26.94 -44.23
CA SER A 522 5.71 -27.63 -43.01
C SER A 522 6.78 -26.90 -42.19
N HIS A 523 7.55 -25.98 -42.77
CA HIS A 523 8.61 -25.24 -42.07
C HIS A 523 8.10 -24.10 -41.16
N LEU A 524 6.80 -23.76 -41.22
CA LEU A 524 6.18 -22.74 -40.35
C LEU A 524 5.38 -23.34 -39.18
N SER A 525 5.39 -24.67 -39.03
CA SER A 525 4.64 -25.38 -37.98
C SER A 525 5.26 -25.24 -36.57
N SER A 526 6.56 -24.96 -36.47
CA SER A 526 7.30 -24.88 -35.20
C SER A 526 7.15 -23.52 -34.48
N SER A 527 6.61 -22.49 -35.12
CA SER A 527 6.41 -21.16 -34.50
C SER A 527 5.13 -21.07 -33.64
N ILE A 528 4.31 -22.12 -33.58
CA ILE A 528 2.99 -22.11 -32.92
C ILE A 528 3.05 -22.33 -31.39
N VAL A 529 4.22 -22.61 -30.81
CA VAL A 529 4.33 -22.72 -29.35
C VAL A 529 4.26 -21.36 -28.64
N LEU A 530 4.45 -20.24 -29.37
CA LEU A 530 4.40 -18.89 -28.77
C LEU A 530 3.09 -18.12 -29.00
N SER A 531 2.12 -18.63 -29.76
CA SER A 531 0.85 -17.92 -30.04
C SER A 531 -0.35 -18.36 -29.20
N LYS A 532 -0.21 -19.36 -28.32
CA LYS A 532 -1.26 -19.72 -27.35
C LYS A 532 -1.37 -18.77 -26.15
N GLN A 533 -0.48 -17.78 -26.02
CA GLN A 533 -0.52 -16.78 -24.95
C GLN A 533 -0.30 -15.37 -25.48
N ASN A 534 -1.14 -14.90 -26.40
CA ASN A 534 -1.67 -13.53 -26.40
C ASN A 534 -2.57 -13.28 -27.61
N LYS A 535 -3.74 -12.68 -27.36
CA LYS A 535 -4.60 -12.08 -28.37
C LYS A 535 -3.87 -10.88 -28.99
N LEU A 536 -3.11 -11.12 -30.04
CA LEU A 536 -2.67 -10.10 -30.99
C LEU A 536 -3.56 -10.21 -32.24
N SER A 537 -4.44 -9.23 -32.41
CA SER A 537 -5.07 -8.94 -33.69
C SER A 537 -4.14 -7.97 -34.43
N LEU A 538 -3.34 -8.47 -35.37
CA LEU A 538 -2.74 -7.63 -36.38
C LEU A 538 -3.72 -7.55 -37.55
N ARG A 539 -4.35 -6.38 -37.73
CA ARG A 539 -4.94 -6.01 -39.02
C ARG A 539 -3.95 -5.09 -39.72
N PHE A 540 -3.53 -5.52 -40.91
CA PHE A 540 -2.89 -4.64 -41.88
C PHE A 540 -3.96 -3.72 -42.48
N THR A 541 -3.67 -2.42 -42.46
CA THR A 541 -4.03 -1.48 -43.52
C THR A 541 -2.76 -0.74 -43.88
#